data_AF-A0A925B192-F1
#
_entry.id   AF-A0A925B192-F1
#
_cell.length_a   1.000
_cell.length_b   1.000
_cell.length_c   1.000
_cell.angle_alpha   90.00
_cell.angle_beta   90.00
_cell.angle_gamma   90.00
#
_symmetry.space_group_name_H-M   'P 1'
#
loop_
_entity.id
_entity.type
_entity.pdbx_description
1 polymer ?
#
loop_
_entity_poly.entity_id
_entity_poly.type
_entity_poly.pdbx_seq_one_letter_code
_entity_poly.pdbx_strand_id
1 'polypeptide(L)' 'HGQRDYTYLIAVFKKGKHLVLVESSGEVATFEKQRPAVMDAIAKLET' A
#
# COMPACT_ATOMS: atom_id res chain seq x y z
N HIS A 1 2.39 5.41 17.62
CA HIS A 1 1.13 5.27 16.88
C HIS A 1 0.14 4.48 17.72
N GLY A 2 -1.04 5.02 18.01
CA GLY A 2 -2.16 4.33 18.64
C GLY A 2 -3.05 3.62 17.60
N GLN A 3 -3.87 2.67 18.04
CA GLN A 3 -4.71 1.86 17.13
C GLN A 3 -5.73 2.66 16.31
N ARG A 4 -6.15 3.83 16.80
CA ARG A 4 -7.09 4.74 16.12
C ARG A 4 -6.39 5.82 15.30
N ASP A 5 -5.07 5.82 15.26
CA ASP A 5 -4.33 6.76 14.43
C ASP A 5 -4.63 6.44 12.96
N TYR A 6 -4.89 7.48 12.18
CA TYR A 6 -4.93 7.36 10.74
C TYR A 6 -3.50 7.35 10.21
N THR A 7 -3.23 6.41 9.30
CA THR A 7 -1.98 6.37 8.55
C THR A 7 -2.27 6.53 7.07
N TYR A 8 -1.26 7.01 6.36
CA TYR A 8 -1.29 7.22 4.93
C TYR A 8 -0.16 6.41 4.32
N LEU A 9 -0.49 5.53 3.38
CA LEU A 9 0.49 4.80 2.59
C LEU A 9 0.41 5.26 1.15
N ILE A 10 1.57 5.67 0.63
CA ILE A 10 1.79 5.90 -0.78
C ILE A 10 2.84 4.88 -1.21
N ALA A 11 2.50 4.06 -2.20
CA ALA A 11 3.45 3.18 -2.86
C ALA A 11 3.55 3.55 -4.34
N VAL A 12 4.77 3.66 -4.84
CA VAL A 12 5.06 4.11 -6.21
C VAL A 12 5.81 3.02 -6.93
N PHE A 13 5.28 2.56 -8.06
CA PHE A 13 5.86 1.51 -8.90
C PHE A 13 6.20 2.07 -10.27
N LYS A 14 7.28 1.56 -10.87
CA LYS A 14 7.65 1.86 -12.25
C LYS A 14 7.43 0.62 -13.11
N LYS A 15 6.48 0.66 -14.04
CA LYS A 15 6.25 -0.41 -15.03
C LYS A 15 6.55 0.12 -16.43
N GLY A 16 7.74 -0.22 -16.95
CA GLY A 16 8.23 0.29 -18.23
C GLY A 16 8.40 1.82 -18.20
N LYS A 17 7.58 2.52 -18.99
CA LYS A 17 7.53 4.00 -19.05
C LYS A 17 6.43 4.61 -18.17
N HIS A 18 5.67 3.80 -17.45
CA HIS A 18 4.56 4.26 -16.61
C HIS A 18 4.94 4.24 -15.13
N LEU A 19 4.38 5.19 -14.38
CA LEU A 19 4.36 5.18 -12.92
C LEU A 19 2.97 4.77 -12.46
N VAL A 20 2.90 3.82 -11.53
CA VAL A 20 1.67 3.40 -10.86
C VAL A 20 1.76 3.88 -9.43
N LEU A 21 0.79 4.71 -9.02
CA LEU A 21 0.66 5.15 -7.63
C LEU A 21 -0.48 4.39 -6.98
N VAL A 22 -0.22 3.85 -5.80
CA VAL A 22 -1.22 3.23 -4.94
C VAL A 22 -1.27 4.04 -3.65
N GLU A 23 -2.43 4.63 -3.40
CA GLU A 23 -2.70 5.45 -2.22
C GLU A 23 -3.76 4.75 -1.36
N SER A 24 -3.51 4.68 -0.06
CA SER A 24 -4.47 4.18 0.90
C SER A 24 -4.38 4.96 2.21
N SER A 25 -5.54 5.35 2.73
CA SER A 25 -5.68 6.02 4.02
C SER A 25 -6.63 5.23 4.90
N GLY A 26 -6.29 5.05 6.16
CA GLY A 26 -7.17 4.38 7.10
C GLY A 26 -6.55 4.22 8.48
N GLU A 27 -7.28 3.58 9.37
CA GLU A 27 -6.77 3.24 10.70
C GLU A 27 -5.55 2.32 10.58
N VAL A 28 -4.51 2.61 11.36
CA VAL A 28 -3.28 1.79 11.41
C VAL A 28 -3.60 0.31 11.63
N ALA A 29 -4.51 -0.01 12.54
CA ALA A 29 -4.88 -1.40 12.84
C ALA A 29 -5.55 -2.13 11.65
N THR A 30 -6.30 -1.41 10.81
CA THR A 30 -6.90 -1.96 9.60
C THR A 30 -5.83 -2.11 8.51
N PHE A 31 -4.95 -1.12 8.39
CA PHE A 31 -3.86 -1.11 7.43
C PHE A 31 -2.85 -2.24 7.67
N GLU A 32 -2.41 -2.44 8.92
CA GLU A 32 -1.47 -3.51 9.28
C GLU A 32 -1.98 -4.91 8.89
N LYS A 33 -3.28 -5.16 9.06
CA LYS A 33 -3.92 -6.43 8.66
C LYS A 33 -3.90 -6.64 7.15
N GLN A 34 -4.03 -5.57 6.36
CA GLN A 34 -4.09 -5.64 4.90
C GLN A 34 -2.71 -5.54 4.23
N ARG A 35 -1.70 -5.07 4.96
CA ARG A 35 -0.34 -4.84 4.44
C ARG A 35 0.22 -6.04 3.65
N PRO A 36 0.14 -7.31 4.10
CA PRO A 36 0.66 -8.44 3.32
C PRO A 36 -0.03 -8.60 1.96
N ALA A 37 -1.37 -8.49 1.92
CA ALA A 37 -2.13 -8.62 0.68
C ALA A 37 -1.81 -7.48 -0.31
N VAL A 38 -1.58 -6.26 0.20
CA VAL A 38 -1.13 -5.12 -0.61
C VAL A 38 0.25 -5.40 -1.22
N MET A 39 1.21 -5.88 -0.41
CA MET A 39 2.56 -6.24 -0.90
C MET A 39 2.53 -7.38 -1.92
N ASP A 40 1.66 -8.38 -1.75
CA ASP A 40 1.49 -9.47 -2.71
C ASP A 40 0.88 -8.99 -4.03
N ALA A 41 -0.11 -8.10 -3.98
CA ALA A 41 -0.72 -7.50 -5.16
C ALA A 41 0.30 -6.67 -5.95
N ILE A 42 1.16 -5.95 -5.24
CA ILE A 42 2.28 -5.19 -5.79
C ILE A 42 3.27 -6.11 -6.50
N ALA A 43 3.73 -7.19 -5.85
CA ALA A 43 4.72 -8.10 -6.43
C ALA A 43 4.25 -8.71 -7.75
N LYS A 44 2.95 -8.99 -7.89
CA LYS A 44 2.34 -9.51 -9.13
C LYS A 44 2.33 -8.49 -10.28
N LEU A 45 2.41 -7.19 -9.99
CA LEU A 45 2.46 -6.15 -11.03
C LEU A 45 3.85 -6.02 -11.67
N GLU A 46 4.90 -6.50 -11.01
CA GLU A 46 6.28 -6.47 -11.51
C GLU A 46 6.61 -7.63 -12.47
N THR A 47 5.77 -8.67 -12.50
CA THR A 47 5.75 -9.72 -13.53
C THR A 47 4.86 -9.35 -14.73
#